data_AF-A0A4Y9XQY3-F1
#
_entry.id   AF-A0A4Y9XQY3-F1
#
_cell.length_a   1.000
_cell.length_b   1.000
_cell.length_c   1.000
_cell.angle_alpha   90.00
_cell.angle_beta   90.00
_cell.angle_gamma   90.00
#
_symmetry.space_group_name_H-M   'P 1'
#
loop_
_entity.id
_entity.type
_entity.pdbx_description
1 polymer ?
#
loop_
_entity_poly.entity_id
_entity_poly.type
_entity_poly.pdbx_seq_one_letter_code
_entity_poly.pdbx_strand_id
1 'polypeptide(L)'
;MALDLLREGDPPIHKYRHDLESFFYGYIYFAAAYNPDEQAFGYIKEWQRASLVDIGHSKGDFLREEKVRTRVMKPAHDTLKPLLADDEAPLMELLYRFCEIENDWHNINALGLSRKLLARNRAKIEEIEKEREAKMSFSIFMELLGVPEEEGV
;
A
#
# COMPACT_ATOMS: atom_id res chain seq x y z
N MET A 1 -2.07 -9.15 -1.27
CA MET A 1 -2.94 -8.61 -2.33
C MET A 1 -2.98 -7.10 -2.22
N ALA A 2 -2.62 -6.46 -3.35
CA ALA A 2 -2.66 -5.03 -3.62
C ALA A 2 -4.09 -4.50 -3.66
N LEU A 3 -4.30 -3.21 -3.38
CA LEU A 3 -5.64 -2.62 -3.30
C LEU A 3 -6.39 -2.69 -4.63
N ASP A 4 -5.70 -2.42 -5.73
CA ASP A 4 -6.25 -2.47 -7.07
C ASP A 4 -6.92 -3.81 -7.41
N LEU A 5 -6.42 -4.91 -6.87
CA LEU A 5 -6.95 -6.27 -7.07
C LEU A 5 -8.08 -6.64 -6.09
N LEU A 6 -8.28 -5.85 -5.04
CA LEU A 6 -9.28 -6.07 -3.98
C LEU A 6 -10.55 -5.25 -4.19
N ARG A 7 -10.57 -4.36 -5.18
CA ARG A 7 -11.72 -3.50 -5.47
C ARG A 7 -12.77 -4.20 -6.32
N GLU A 8 -13.98 -3.67 -6.28
CA GLU A 8 -15.06 -4.08 -7.17
C GLU A 8 -14.78 -3.65 -8.61
N GLY A 9 -15.16 -4.51 -9.57
CA GLY A 9 -15.02 -4.25 -11.01
C GLY A 9 -14.10 -5.25 -11.71
N ASP A 10 -13.72 -4.91 -12.94
CA ASP A 10 -12.79 -5.74 -13.71
C ASP A 10 -11.40 -5.66 -13.07
N PRO A 11 -10.75 -6.81 -12.83
CA PRO A 11 -9.41 -6.81 -12.25
C PRO A 11 -8.44 -6.10 -13.20
N PRO A 12 -7.64 -5.16 -12.71
CA PRO A 12 -6.65 -4.49 -13.54
C PRO A 12 -5.59 -5.49 -14.01
N ILE A 13 -4.91 -5.15 -15.10
CA ILE A 13 -3.71 -5.88 -15.53
C ILE A 13 -2.72 -5.84 -14.37
N HIS A 14 -2.29 -7.03 -13.92
CA HIS A 14 -1.32 -7.18 -12.85
C HIS A 14 0.03 -6.58 -13.26
N LYS A 15 0.64 -5.82 -12.35
CA LYS A 15 1.91 -5.12 -12.53
C LYS A 15 2.80 -5.34 -11.32
N TYR A 16 4.10 -5.12 -11.51
CA TYR A 16 5.10 -5.33 -10.46
C TYR A 16 4.79 -4.57 -9.15
N ARG A 17 4.26 -3.34 -9.25
CA ARG A 17 3.85 -2.58 -8.05
C ARG A 17 2.79 -3.28 -7.20
N HIS A 18 1.98 -4.17 -7.78
CA HIS A 18 0.98 -4.94 -7.04
C HIS A 18 1.62 -6.04 -6.19
N ASP A 19 2.72 -6.63 -6.67
CA ASP A 19 3.52 -7.56 -5.90
C ASP A 19 4.25 -6.83 -4.76
N LEU A 20 4.82 -5.65 -5.04
CA LEU A 20 5.42 -4.79 -4.02
C LEU A 20 4.42 -4.34 -2.96
N GLU A 21 3.22 -3.91 -3.36
CA GLU A 21 2.17 -3.52 -2.40
C GLU A 21 1.72 -4.72 -1.56
N SER A 22 1.65 -5.91 -2.17
CA SER A 22 1.35 -7.14 -1.44
C SER A 22 2.44 -7.50 -0.44
N PHE A 23 3.71 -7.36 -0.83
CA PHE A 23 4.87 -7.53 0.05
C PHE A 23 4.83 -6.52 1.21
N PHE A 24 4.56 -5.25 0.92
CA PHE A 24 4.41 -4.19 1.91
C PHE A 24 3.37 -4.55 2.99
N TYR A 25 2.17 -4.99 2.60
CA TYR A 25 1.17 -5.44 3.59
C TYR A 25 1.64 -6.65 4.39
N GLY A 26 2.39 -7.57 3.78
CA GLY A 26 3.00 -8.69 4.49
C GLY A 26 4.03 -8.23 5.53
N TYR A 27 4.84 -7.23 5.18
CA TYR A 27 5.85 -6.66 6.07
C TYR A 27 5.20 -5.90 7.24
N ILE A 28 4.17 -5.09 6.99
CA ILE A 28 3.39 -4.46 8.06
C ILE A 28 2.75 -5.53 8.96
N TYR A 29 2.17 -6.59 8.38
CA TYR A 29 1.59 -7.67 9.17
C TYR A 29 2.63 -8.30 10.09
N PHE A 30 3.84 -8.55 9.58
CA PHE A 30 4.94 -9.04 10.40
C PHE A 30 5.30 -8.08 11.53
N ALA A 31 5.61 -6.83 11.21
CA ALA A 31 6.05 -5.86 12.21
C ALA A 31 4.98 -5.58 13.28
N ALA A 32 3.70 -5.58 12.89
CA ALA A 32 2.59 -5.25 13.79
C ALA A 32 2.06 -6.43 14.60
N ALA A 33 2.14 -7.67 14.07
CA ALA A 33 1.49 -8.82 14.68
C ALA A 33 2.45 -9.91 15.17
N TYR A 34 3.72 -9.94 14.74
CA TYR A 34 4.65 -10.96 15.20
C TYR A 34 5.13 -10.68 16.63
N ASN A 35 4.99 -11.67 17.51
CA ASN A 35 5.56 -11.66 18.85
C ASN A 35 6.78 -12.60 18.88
N PRO A 36 8.02 -12.07 18.99
CA PRO A 36 9.22 -12.90 19.00
C PRO A 36 9.35 -13.77 20.25
N ASP A 37 8.78 -13.36 21.40
CA ASP A 37 8.85 -14.12 22.65
C ASP A 37 7.99 -15.38 22.60
N GLU A 38 6.80 -15.25 22.00
CA GLU A 38 5.85 -16.35 21.81
C GLU A 38 6.08 -17.11 20.48
N GLN A 39 6.95 -16.59 19.61
CA GLN A 39 7.19 -17.09 18.26
C GLN A 39 5.90 -17.27 17.45
N ALA A 40 4.95 -16.37 17.66
CA ALA A 40 3.59 -16.48 17.13
C ALA A 40 3.13 -15.15 16.52
N PHE A 41 2.22 -15.26 15.55
CA PHE A 41 1.53 -14.09 15.00
C PHE A 41 0.20 -13.89 15.72
N GLY A 42 -0.04 -12.65 16.13
CA GLY A 42 -1.37 -12.16 16.44
C GLY A 42 -2.24 -11.99 15.19
N TYR A 43 -3.37 -11.30 15.36
CA TYR A 43 -4.35 -11.10 14.31
C TYR A 43 -4.60 -9.62 14.05
N ILE A 44 -4.46 -9.19 12.80
CA ILE A 44 -5.03 -7.94 12.31
C ILE A 44 -6.42 -8.26 11.76
N LYS A 45 -7.44 -8.19 12.62
CA LYS A 45 -8.81 -8.64 12.32
C LYS A 45 -9.37 -7.98 11.06
N GLU A 46 -9.06 -6.71 10.86
CA GLU A 46 -9.50 -5.94 9.69
C GLU A 46 -8.96 -6.50 8.36
N TRP A 47 -7.84 -7.22 8.39
CA TRP A 47 -7.21 -7.80 7.19
C TRP A 47 -7.56 -9.27 6.97
N GLN A 48 -8.32 -9.89 7.88
CA GLN A 48 -8.73 -11.30 7.83
C GLN A 48 -10.26 -11.44 7.74
N ARG A 49 -10.89 -10.60 6.92
CA ARG A 49 -12.34 -10.64 6.71
C ARG A 49 -12.72 -11.66 5.63
N ALA A 50 -13.97 -12.11 5.64
CA ALA A 50 -14.48 -13.05 4.63
C ALA A 50 -14.60 -12.42 3.24
N SER A 51 -14.83 -11.10 3.15
CA SER A 51 -14.98 -10.37 1.90
C SER A 51 -13.67 -9.73 1.47
N LEU A 52 -13.24 -10.00 0.23
CA LEU A 52 -12.06 -9.35 -0.36
C LEU A 52 -12.24 -7.84 -0.48
N VAL A 53 -13.46 -7.38 -0.78
CA VAL A 53 -13.80 -5.95 -0.84
C VAL A 53 -13.63 -5.30 0.53
N ASP A 54 -14.05 -5.96 1.61
CA ASP A 54 -13.88 -5.43 2.96
C ASP A 54 -12.42 -5.40 3.41
N ILE A 55 -11.61 -6.38 2.97
CA ILE A 55 -10.15 -6.35 3.17
C ILE A 55 -9.57 -5.17 2.39
N GLY A 56 -10.00 -4.96 1.15
CA GLY A 56 -9.62 -3.82 0.31
C GLY A 56 -9.90 -2.48 0.99
N HIS A 57 -11.13 -2.26 1.46
CA HIS A 57 -11.48 -1.06 2.22
C HIS A 57 -10.60 -0.87 3.45
N SER A 58 -10.43 -1.92 4.26
CA SER A 58 -9.64 -1.84 5.50
C SER A 58 -8.16 -1.51 5.26
N LYS A 59 -7.59 -2.02 4.16
CA LYS A 59 -6.23 -1.71 3.74
C LYS A 59 -6.10 -0.31 3.15
N GLY A 60 -7.10 0.15 2.39
CA GLY A 60 -7.16 1.51 1.87
C GLY A 60 -7.25 2.53 3.00
N ASP A 61 -8.09 2.26 4.00
CA ASP A 61 -8.21 3.10 5.20
C ASP A 61 -6.89 3.13 5.99
N PHE A 62 -6.14 2.02 6.03
CA PHE A 62 -4.81 2.01 6.63
C PHE A 62 -3.84 2.95 5.89
N LEU A 63 -3.83 2.99 4.56
CA LEU A 63 -2.98 3.94 3.83
C LEU A 63 -3.42 5.40 4.01
N ARG A 64 -4.72 5.68 4.13
CA ARG A 64 -5.23 7.07 4.17
C ARG A 64 -5.34 7.65 5.57
N GLU A 65 -5.67 6.84 6.57
CA GLU A 65 -6.04 7.30 7.89
C GLU A 65 -4.97 6.98 8.93
N GLU A 66 -4.32 8.03 9.44
CA GLU A 66 -3.33 7.92 10.51
C GLU A 66 -3.89 7.17 11.73
N LYS A 67 -5.13 7.44 12.12
CA LYS A 67 -5.81 6.75 13.23
C LYS A 67 -5.91 5.24 13.02
N VAL A 68 -6.11 4.80 11.78
CA VAL A 68 -6.15 3.38 11.43
C VAL A 68 -4.75 2.79 11.50
N ARG A 69 -3.73 3.49 10.97
CA ARG A 69 -2.32 3.07 11.10
C ARG A 69 -1.89 2.90 12.55
N THR A 70 -2.11 3.93 13.37
CA THR A 70 -1.78 3.90 14.80
C THR A 70 -2.46 2.71 15.48
N ARG A 71 -3.74 2.45 15.18
CA ARG A 71 -4.47 1.31 15.75
C ARG A 71 -3.84 -0.03 15.35
N VAL A 72 -3.50 -0.20 14.07
CA VAL A 72 -2.91 -1.42 13.53
C VAL A 72 -1.50 -1.66 14.08
N MET A 73 -0.70 -0.61 14.24
CA MET A 73 0.70 -0.69 14.67
C MET A 73 0.88 -0.70 16.19
N LYS A 74 -0.10 -0.22 16.96
CA LYS A 74 -0.08 -0.18 18.43
C LYS A 74 0.32 -1.50 19.13
N PRO A 75 -0.15 -2.69 18.71
CA PRO A 75 0.18 -3.95 19.38
C PRO A 75 1.57 -4.49 19.03
N ALA A 76 2.34 -3.81 18.16
CA ALA A 76 3.67 -4.26 17.78
C ALA A 76 4.56 -4.51 19.00
N HIS A 77 5.35 -5.59 18.94
CA HIS A 77 6.33 -5.90 19.97
C HIS A 77 7.40 -4.80 20.09
N ASP A 78 7.93 -4.55 21.28
CA ASP A 78 8.86 -3.43 21.54
C ASP A 78 10.11 -3.48 20.65
N THR A 79 10.60 -4.67 20.32
CA THR A 79 11.75 -4.86 19.42
C THR A 79 11.44 -4.56 17.95
N LEU A 80 10.16 -4.58 17.55
CA LEU A 80 9.71 -4.33 16.18
C LEU A 80 9.15 -2.91 15.99
N LYS A 81 8.75 -2.23 17.08
CA LYS A 81 8.29 -0.83 17.03
C LYS A 81 9.22 0.12 16.28
N PRO A 82 10.56 0.02 16.35
CA PRO A 82 11.44 0.89 15.57
C PRO A 82 11.18 0.82 14.05
N LEU A 83 10.77 -0.33 13.51
CA LEU A 83 10.44 -0.49 12.10
C LEU A 83 9.18 0.30 11.68
N LEU A 84 8.35 0.71 12.66
CA LEU A 84 7.05 1.36 12.46
C LEU A 84 7.02 2.81 12.97
N ALA A 85 8.08 3.27 13.63
CA ALA A 85 8.13 4.57 14.29
C ALA A 85 9.22 5.50 13.74
N ASP A 86 10.22 4.95 13.04
CA ASP A 86 11.28 5.71 12.41
C ASP A 86 10.85 6.09 10.98
N ASP A 87 10.64 7.39 10.73
CA ASP A 87 10.24 7.90 9.42
C ASP A 87 11.28 7.61 8.32
N GLU A 88 12.55 7.43 8.70
CA GLU A 88 13.63 7.08 7.79
C GLU A 88 13.76 5.56 7.57
N ALA A 89 12.96 4.75 8.26
CA ALA A 89 12.97 3.30 8.04
C ALA A 89 12.43 2.99 6.63
N PRO A 90 13.04 2.04 5.89
CA PRO A 90 12.57 1.66 4.55
C PRO A 90 11.09 1.27 4.51
N LEU A 91 10.55 0.70 5.60
CA LEU A 91 9.13 0.35 5.70
C LEU A 91 8.22 1.58 5.73
N MET A 92 8.65 2.66 6.37
CA MET A 92 7.88 3.91 6.45
C MET A 92 7.94 4.68 5.13
N GLU A 93 9.08 4.69 4.45
CA GLU A 93 9.16 5.26 3.10
C GLU A 93 8.28 4.48 2.10
N LEU A 94 8.26 3.15 2.17
CA LEU A 94 7.30 2.34 1.39
C LEU A 94 5.84 2.69 1.71
N LEU A 95 5.52 2.87 2.99
CA LEU A 95 4.20 3.33 3.41
C LEU A 95 3.84 4.66 2.74
N TYR A 96 4.73 5.65 2.78
CA TYR A 96 4.46 6.97 2.18
C TYR A 96 4.21 6.88 0.67
N ARG A 97 5.00 6.08 -0.06
CA ARG A 97 4.78 5.85 -1.49
C ARG A 97 3.42 5.20 -1.79
N PHE A 98 3.02 4.20 -1.02
CA PHE A 98 1.70 3.60 -1.20
C PHE A 98 0.56 4.53 -0.77
N CYS A 99 0.75 5.40 0.23
CA CYS A 99 -0.19 6.47 0.55
C CYS A 99 -0.42 7.39 -0.65
N GLU A 100 0.65 7.82 -1.34
CA GLU A 100 0.56 8.66 -2.52
C GLU A 100 -0.18 7.97 -3.68
N ILE A 101 0.14 6.71 -3.95
CA ILE A 101 -0.52 5.90 -4.98
C ILE A 101 -2.02 5.75 -4.70
N GLU A 102 -2.38 5.59 -3.42
CA GLU A 102 -3.79 5.49 -3.02
C GLU A 102 -4.51 6.84 -3.14
N ASN A 103 -3.86 7.94 -2.77
CA ASN A 103 -4.40 9.28 -2.93
C ASN A 103 -4.65 9.62 -4.42
N ASP A 104 -3.75 9.25 -5.32
CA ASP A 104 -3.95 9.41 -6.76
C ASP A 104 -5.18 8.66 -7.26
N TRP A 105 -5.37 7.42 -6.78
CA TRP A 105 -6.54 6.63 -7.14
C TRP A 105 -7.84 7.33 -6.71
N HIS A 106 -7.87 7.87 -5.49
CA HIS A 106 -9.01 8.67 -5.02
C HIS A 106 -9.24 9.92 -5.85
N ASN A 107 -8.16 10.62 -6.24
CA ASN A 107 -8.24 11.80 -7.09
C ASN A 107 -8.82 11.46 -8.46
N ILE A 108 -8.34 10.38 -9.10
CA ILE A 108 -8.86 9.88 -10.38
C ILE A 108 -10.35 9.56 -10.25
N ASN A 109 -10.73 8.82 -9.21
CA ASN A 109 -12.13 8.43 -9.00
C ASN A 109 -13.03 9.66 -8.79
N ALA A 110 -12.59 10.64 -8.00
CA ALA A 110 -13.31 11.90 -7.79
C ALA A 110 -13.45 12.71 -9.08
N LEU A 111 -12.40 12.77 -9.91
CA LEU A 111 -12.41 13.44 -11.21
C LEU A 111 -13.30 12.71 -12.23
N GLY A 112 -13.51 11.40 -12.07
CA GLY A 112 -14.29 10.52 -12.92
C GLY A 112 -15.72 10.22 -12.44
N LEU A 113 -16.17 10.81 -11.32
CA LEU A 113 -17.41 10.44 -10.60
C LEU A 113 -18.68 10.45 -11.47
N SER A 114 -18.70 11.23 -12.54
CA SER A 114 -19.79 11.21 -13.52
C SER A 114 -19.24 11.23 -14.95
N ARG A 115 -20.04 10.74 -15.92
CA ARG A 115 -19.66 10.76 -17.35
C ARG A 115 -19.27 12.16 -17.84
N LYS A 116 -19.92 13.21 -17.32
CA LYS A 116 -19.60 14.61 -17.65
C LYS A 116 -18.23 15.02 -17.11
N LEU A 117 -17.93 14.68 -15.85
CA LEU A 117 -16.64 14.97 -15.24
C LEU A 117 -15.51 14.16 -15.89
N LEU A 118 -15.74 12.88 -16.17
CA LEU A 118 -14.80 12.02 -16.89
C LEU A 118 -14.43 12.61 -18.26
N ALA A 119 -15.42 13.04 -19.05
CA ALA A 119 -15.16 13.66 -20.35
C ALA A 119 -14.39 14.99 -20.23
N ARG A 120 -14.71 15.81 -19.22
CA ARG A 120 -14.03 17.09 -18.97
C ARG A 120 -12.60 16.92 -18.48
N ASN A 121 -12.36 15.91 -17.65
CA ASN A 121 -11.10 15.71 -16.93
C ASN A 121 -10.21 14.64 -17.57
N ARG A 122 -10.58 14.11 -18.74
CA ARG A 122 -9.89 12.98 -19.40
C ARG A 122 -8.37 13.11 -19.41
N ALA A 123 -7.85 14.20 -19.97
CA ALA A 123 -6.40 14.41 -20.07
C ALA A 123 -5.71 14.44 -18.70
N LYS A 124 -6.35 15.05 -17.70
CA LYS A 124 -5.85 15.10 -16.33
C LYS A 124 -5.88 13.72 -15.66
N ILE A 125 -6.92 12.92 -15.91
CA ILE A 125 -7.01 11.54 -15.40
C ILE A 125 -5.89 10.70 -16.02
N GLU A 126 -5.70 10.76 -17.33
CA GLU A 126 -4.63 10.03 -18.03
C GLU A 126 -3.24 10.42 -17.54
N GLU A 127 -3.02 11.71 -17.23
CA GLU A 127 -1.78 12.22 -16.63
C GLU A 127 -1.55 11.63 -15.23
N ILE A 128 -2.54 11.72 -14.33
CA ILE A 128 -2.43 11.18 -12.96
C ILE A 128 -2.28 9.65 -12.99
N GLU A 129 -2.96 8.94 -13.89
CA GLU A 129 -2.80 7.48 -14.04
C GLU A 129 -1.37 7.10 -14.41
N LYS A 130 -0.74 7.87 -15.30
CA LYS A 130 0.65 7.66 -15.70
C LYS A 130 1.62 7.95 -14.56
N GLU A 131 1.41 9.05 -13.83
CA GLU A 131 2.22 9.41 -12.66
C GLU A 131 2.09 8.36 -11.55
N ARG A 132 0.85 7.95 -11.25
CA ARG A 132 0.55 6.91 -10.26
C ARG A 132 1.28 5.61 -10.56
N GLU A 133 1.33 5.21 -11.83
CA GLU A 133 2.03 4.00 -12.23
C GLU A 133 3.55 4.13 -12.10
N ALA A 134 4.10 5.32 -12.34
CA ALA A 134 5.53 5.58 -12.24
C ALA A 134 6.04 5.70 -10.79
N LYS A 135 5.15 5.90 -9.81
CA LYS A 135 5.52 6.09 -8.39
C LYS A 135 6.14 4.87 -7.73
N MET A 136 5.97 3.67 -8.30
CA MET A 136 6.56 2.46 -7.75
C MET A 136 6.99 1.49 -8.85
N SER A 137 8.30 1.28 -8.95
CA SER A 137 8.94 0.34 -9.85
C SER A 137 9.92 -0.54 -9.08
N PHE A 138 10.48 -1.55 -9.73
CA PHE A 138 11.57 -2.34 -9.14
C PHE A 138 12.76 -1.47 -8.75
N SER A 139 13.19 -0.57 -9.62
CA SER A 139 14.35 0.30 -9.36
C SER A 139 14.11 1.25 -8.19
N ILE A 140 12.92 1.83 -8.08
CA ILE A 140 12.56 2.62 -6.91
C ILE A 140 12.63 1.75 -5.65
N PHE A 141 12.08 0.54 -5.69
CA PHE A 141 12.12 -0.37 -4.54
C PHE A 141 13.55 -0.74 -4.12
N MET A 142 14.45 -1.03 -5.07
CA MET A 142 15.84 -1.37 -4.79
C MET A 142 16.62 -0.18 -4.22
N GLU A 143 16.39 1.02 -4.76
CA GLU A 143 16.93 2.28 -4.23
C GLU A 143 16.51 2.49 -2.77
N LEU A 144 15.22 2.27 -2.46
CA LEU A 144 14.69 2.38 -1.09
C LEU A 144 15.31 1.38 -0.11
N LEU A 145 15.72 0.21 -0.59
CA LEU A 145 16.43 -0.77 0.24
C LEU A 145 17.92 -0.48 0.39
N GLY A 146 18.45 0.53 -0.32
CA GLY A 146 19.88 0.83 -0.35
C GLY A 146 20.71 -0.29 -0.99
N VAL A 147 20.09 -1.13 -1.82
CA VAL A 147 20.74 -2.26 -2.49
C VAL A 147 20.99 -1.86 -3.95
N PRO A 148 22.25 -1.90 -4.44
CA PRO A 148 22.52 -1.62 -5.84
C PRO A 148 21.78 -2.64 -6.72
N GLU A 149 21.14 -2.16 -7.78
CA GLU A 149 20.67 -3.06 -8.83
C GLU A 149 21.91 -3.70 -9.45
N GLU A 150 22.11 -5.00 -9.21
CA GLU A 150 23.13 -5.74 -9.95
C GLU A 150 22.73 -5.71 -11.43
N GLU A 151 23.58 -5.09 -12.27
CA GLU A 151 23.45 -5.21 -13.72
C GLU A 151 23.56 -6.71 -14.06
N GLY A 152 22.43 -7.31 -14.40
CA GLY A 152 22.38 -8.72 -14.77
C GLY A 152 23.37 -9.00 -15.91
N VAL A 153 24.28 -9.94 -15.65
CA VAL A 153 25.20 -10.53 -16.64
C VAL A 153 24.42 -11.36 -17.65
#